data_AF-A0A3M1LYK7-F1
#
_entry.id   AF-A0A3M1LYK7-F1
#
_cell.length_a   1.000
_cell.length_b   1.000
_cell.length_c   1.000
_cell.angle_alpha   90.00
_cell.angle_beta   90.00
_cell.angle_gamma   90.00
#
_symmetry.space_group_name_H-M   'P 1'
#
loop_
_entity.id
_entity.type
_entity.pdbx_description
1 polymer ?
#
loop_
_entity_poly.entity_id
_entity_poly.type
_entity_poly.pdbx_seq_one_letter_code
_entity_poly.pdbx_strand_id
1 'polypeptide(L)' 'MRSLIASVTAAVAAALLSCSSDSSPASSAENHPPVIDSIVVGGAAIVGQPVTVTCYARDPDGDELSYFGASLMATS' A
#
# COMPACT_ATOMS: atom_id res chain seq x y z
N MET A 1 0.53 26.67 57.04
CA MET A 1 0.11 26.83 55.63
C MET A 1 1.36 26.85 54.76
N ARG A 2 1.37 26.04 53.68
CA ARG A 2 2.37 26.03 52.58
C ARG A 2 3.71 25.37 52.97
N SER A 3 4.26 24.41 52.24
CA SER A 3 4.31 24.29 50.79
C SER A 3 4.34 22.84 50.32
N LEU A 4 3.28 22.43 49.61
CA LEU A 4 3.29 21.34 48.63
C LEU A 4 4.08 21.84 47.41
N ILE A 5 5.40 21.61 47.36
CA ILE A 5 6.18 21.83 46.12
C ILE A 5 7.22 20.71 45.94
N ALA A 6 6.84 19.47 46.24
CA ALA A 6 7.66 18.27 46.03
C ALA A 6 7.29 17.51 44.74
N SER A 7 6.74 18.17 43.71
CA SER A 7 6.24 17.46 42.51
C SER A 7 6.39 18.22 41.19
N VAL A 8 7.40 19.09 41.04
CA VAL A 8 7.49 19.89 39.79
C VAL A 8 8.83 19.73 39.04
N THR A 9 9.81 18.97 39.53
CA THR A 9 11.19 19.10 39.04
C THR A 9 11.73 18.07 38.03
N ALA A 10 11.08 16.95 37.67
CA ALA A 10 11.78 15.95 36.83
C ALA A 10 11.03 15.35 35.64
N ALA A 11 9.69 15.32 35.64
CA ALA A 11 8.97 14.64 34.56
C ALA A 11 8.54 15.57 33.40
N VAL A 12 8.44 16.88 33.64
CA VAL A 12 7.88 17.83 32.64
C VAL A 12 8.95 18.33 31.65
N ALA A 13 10.24 18.20 31.96
CA ALA A 13 11.32 18.61 31.04
C ALA A 13 11.59 17.59 29.93
N ALA A 14 11.28 16.30 30.14
CA ALA A 14 11.47 15.26 29.13
C ALA A 14 10.29 15.16 28.13
N ALA A 15 9.16 15.78 28.44
CA ALA A 15 7.97 15.78 27.58
C ALA A 15 7.96 16.87 26.51
N LEU A 16 8.98 17.76 26.50
CA LEU A 16 9.11 18.82 25.50
C LEU A 16 10.15 18.50 24.41
N LEU A 17 10.73 17.29 24.43
CA LEU A 17 11.93 16.96 23.64
C LEU A 17 11.70 16.10 22.39
N SER A 18 10.47 15.97 21.88
CA SER A 18 10.30 15.32 20.59
C SER A 18 9.05 15.78 19.86
N CYS A 19 9.06 17.04 19.42
CA CYS A 19 8.21 17.48 18.33
C CYS A 19 9.01 18.27 17.29
N SER A 20 10.24 17.85 17.02
CA SER A 20 10.85 18.15 15.71
C SER A 20 10.25 17.19 14.70
N SER A 21 8.99 17.42 14.34
CA SER A 21 8.52 17.01 13.02
C SER A 21 9.33 17.86 12.06
N ASP A 22 10.50 17.35 11.68
CA ASP A 22 11.23 17.81 10.51
C ASP A 22 10.24 17.66 9.36
N SER A 23 9.53 18.75 9.08
CA SER A 23 8.66 18.85 7.92
C SER A 23 9.60 18.99 6.73
N SER A 24 10.30 17.90 6.42
CA SER A 24 10.77 17.65 5.07
C SER A 24 9.58 17.99 4.18
N PRO A 25 9.76 18.85 3.16
CA PRO A 25 8.66 19.17 2.26
C PRO A 25 8.07 17.84 1.85
N ALA A 26 6.79 17.63 2.16
CA ALA A 26 6.08 16.44 1.74
C ALA A 26 6.20 16.47 0.21
N SER A 27 7.17 15.71 -0.31
CA SER A 27 7.15 15.26 -1.70
C SER A 27 5.73 14.78 -1.85
N SER A 28 4.93 15.45 -2.67
CA SER A 28 3.63 14.92 -3.05
C SER A 28 3.89 13.48 -3.42
N ALA A 29 3.47 12.54 -2.57
CA ALA A 29 3.64 11.13 -2.84
C ALA A 29 2.74 10.88 -4.03
N GLU A 30 3.32 10.96 -5.22
CA GLU A 30 2.62 10.70 -6.45
C GLU A 30 2.34 9.20 -6.46
N ASN A 31 1.07 8.83 -6.60
CA ASN A 31 0.70 7.44 -6.77
C ASN A 31 1.10 7.00 -8.18
N HIS A 32 1.69 5.84 -8.28
CA HIS A 32 2.03 5.21 -9.53
C HIS A 32 0.94 4.18 -9.87
N PRO A 33 0.73 3.90 -11.17
CA PRO A 33 -0.15 2.80 -11.58
C PRO A 33 0.50 1.44 -11.29
N PRO A 34 -0.30 0.39 -11.10
CA PRO A 34 0.22 -0.97 -10.97
C PRO A 34 0.84 -1.45 -12.29
N VAL A 35 1.84 -2.32 -12.18
CA VAL A 35 2.59 -2.88 -13.31
C VAL A 35 2.26 -4.37 -13.46
N ILE A 36 1.91 -4.80 -14.67
CA ILE A 36 1.74 -6.22 -15.02
C ILE A 36 3.09 -6.74 -15.53
N ASP A 37 3.67 -7.71 -14.84
CA ASP A 37 4.94 -8.33 -15.22
C ASP A 37 4.73 -9.41 -16.28
N SER A 38 3.71 -10.25 -16.11
CA SER A 38 3.39 -11.31 -17.07
C SER A 38 1.98 -11.84 -16.92
N ILE A 39 1.49 -12.43 -18.02
CA ILE A 39 0.24 -13.18 -18.08
C ILE A 39 0.55 -14.57 -18.62
N VAL A 40 0.13 -15.60 -17.89
CA VAL A 40 0.33 -17.00 -18.25
C VAL A 40 -1.02 -17.67 -18.46
N VAL A 41 -1.16 -18.38 -19.59
CA VAL A 41 -2.33 -19.19 -19.89
C VAL A 41 -2.00 -20.64 -19.57
N GLY A 42 -2.85 -21.29 -18.76
CA GLY A 42 -2.62 -22.64 -18.22
C GLY A 42 -2.70 -23.80 -19.21
N GLY A 43 -2.32 -23.60 -20.48
CA GLY A 43 -2.37 -24.61 -21.54
C GLY A 43 -2.94 -24.06 -22.84
N ALA A 44 -3.27 -24.97 -23.75
CA ALA A 44 -3.96 -24.62 -25.00
C ALA A 44 -5.42 -24.27 -24.74
N ALA A 45 -5.91 -23.22 -25.38
CA ALA A 45 -7.33 -22.90 -25.36
C ALA A 45 -8.09 -23.87 -26.26
N ILE A 46 -9.20 -24.41 -25.75
CA ILE A 46 -10.12 -25.28 -26.50
C ILE A 46 -11.43 -24.51 -26.67
N VAL A 47 -11.97 -24.52 -27.88
CA VAL A 47 -13.23 -23.84 -28.20
C VAL A 47 -14.34 -24.29 -27.25
N GLY A 48 -15.05 -23.32 -26.68
CA GLY A 48 -16.18 -23.57 -25.78
C GLY A 48 -15.79 -24.08 -24.39
N GLN A 49 -14.50 -24.14 -24.05
CA GLN A 49 -14.03 -24.49 -22.71
C GLN A 49 -13.43 -23.27 -22.00
N PRO A 50 -13.64 -23.14 -20.67
CA PRO A 50 -12.97 -22.10 -19.91
C PRO A 50 -11.45 -22.37 -19.87
N VAL A 51 -10.68 -21.29 -19.83
CA VAL A 51 -9.22 -21.34 -19.66
C VAL A 51 -8.82 -20.58 -18.41
N THR A 52 -7.84 -21.12 -17.69
CA THR A 52 -7.24 -20.42 -16.55
C THR A 52 -6.15 -19.48 -17.04
N VAL A 53 -6.24 -18.23 -16.60
CA VAL A 53 -5.23 -17.19 -16.83
C VAL A 53 -4.70 -16.73 -15.48
N THR A 54 -3.38 -16.69 -15.35
CA THR A 54 -2.69 -16.18 -14.16
C THR A 54 -2.02 -14.86 -14.52
N CYS A 55 -2.30 -13.81 -13.74
CA CYS A 55 -1.68 -12.49 -13.87
C CYS A 55 -0.68 -12.28 -12.73
N TYR A 56 0.56 -11.95 -13.08
CA TYR A 56 1.58 -11.50 -12.14
C TYR A 56 1.70 -9.99 -12.25
N ALA A 57 1.32 -9.27 -11.20
CA ALA A 57 1.36 -7.82 -11.15
C ALA A 57 1.84 -7.32 -9.77
N ARG A 58 2.27 -6.06 -9.74
CA ARG A 58 2.88 -5.41 -8.57
C ARG A 58 2.55 -3.93 -8.59
N ASP A 59 2.27 -3.39 -7.41
CA ASP A 59 2.11 -1.95 -7.21
C ASP A 59 3.42 -1.35 -6.66
N PRO A 60 4.02 -0.35 -7.32
CA PRO A 60 5.27 0.28 -6.84
C PRO A 60 5.14 0.97 -5.48
N ASP A 61 3.95 1.47 -5.14
CA ASP A 61 3.68 2.18 -3.89
C ASP A 61 3.20 1.22 -2.78
N GLY A 62 2.89 -0.03 -3.16
CA GLY A 62 2.48 -1.10 -2.24
C GLY A 62 0.97 -1.13 -2.01
N ASP A 63 0.19 -0.46 -2.85
CA ASP A 63 -1.27 -0.48 -2.79
C ASP A 63 -1.83 -1.89 -3.09
N GLU A 64 -3.03 -2.16 -2.57
CA GLU A 64 -3.72 -3.43 -2.83
C GLU A 64 -4.20 -3.51 -4.29
N LEU A 65 -3.90 -4.63 -4.95
CA LEU A 65 -4.26 -4.85 -6.35
C LEU A 65 -5.65 -5.50 -6.48
N SER A 66 -6.52 -4.88 -7.28
CA SER A 66 -7.80 -5.47 -7.69
C SER A 66 -7.71 -6.00 -9.13
N TYR A 67 -8.20 -7.23 -9.36
CA TYR A 67 -8.18 -7.88 -10.66
C TYR A 67 -9.59 -8.04 -11.23
N PHE A 68 -9.82 -7.50 -12.43
CA PHE A 68 -11.10 -7.63 -13.15
C PHE A 68 -10.86 -8.42 -14.44
N GLY A 69 -11.52 -9.58 -14.56
CA GLY A 69 -11.52 -10.39 -15.78
C GLY A 69 -12.87 -10.32 -16.50
N ALA A 70 -12.86 -10.16 -17.82
CA ALA A 70 -14.04 -10.35 -18.66
C ALA A 70 -14.02 -11.76 -19.27
N SER A 71 -15.16 -12.46 -19.24
CA SER A 71 -15.31 -13.73 -19.96
C SER A 71 -15.44 -13.44 -21.45
N LEU A 72 -14.34 -13.53 -22.20
CA LEU A 72 -14.33 -13.31 -23.64
C LEU A 72 -14.61 -14.65 -24.32
N MET A 73 -15.84 -14.87 -24.78
CA MET A 73 -16.17 -16.06 -25.56
C MET A 73 -15.49 -15.99 -26.94
N ALA A 74 -14.62 -16.95 -27.24
CA ALA A 74 -14.11 -17.13 -28.59
C ALA A 74 -15.19 -17.79 -29.45
N THR A 75 -15.83 -17.00 -30.33
CA THR A 75 -16.70 -17.54 -31.39
C THR A 75 -15.82 -18.03 -32.54
N SER A 76 -15.94 -19.31 -32.90
CA SER A 76 -15.30 -19.91 -34.07
C SER A 76 -15.80 -19.37 -35.39
#